data_AF-A0A7I5E9T0-F1
#
_entry.id   AF-A0A7I5E9T0-F1
#
_cell.length_a   1.000
_cell.length_b   1.000
_cell.length_c   1.000
_cell.angle_alpha   90.00
_cell.angle_beta   90.00
_cell.angle_gamma   90.00
#
_symmetry.space_group_name_H-M   'P 1'
#
loop_
_entity.id
_entity.type
_entity.pdbx_description
1 polymer ?
#
loop_
_entity_poly.entity_id
_entity_poly.type
_entity_poly.pdbx_seq_one_letter_code
_entity_poly.pdbx_strand_id
1 'polypeptide(L)'
;MCPRLPIRVFVYGTLKRGEPNANVLTTTDGQHRFIGEGRTKVPYPLIVASKYNIPFVLNEPGKGHQIQGEVYEIDNVKLTILDALEAYPTLYWRQEEKILMSNNTETTAWIYLMRKWRPDIYEHATPMMSNYSSKGDHGREYVVRYVRAKDILEDDYNLYADIQGDDPADPLTKAASRAKAINDTKYPS
;
A
#
# COMPACT_ATOMS: atom_id res chain seq x y z
N MET A 1 -7.65 -6.32 31.12
CA MET A 1 -8.11 -5.74 29.84
C MET A 1 -8.78 -6.86 29.05
N CYS A 2 -9.98 -6.67 28.49
CA CYS A 2 -10.55 -7.65 27.57
C CYS A 2 -9.65 -7.72 26.33
N PRO A 3 -9.18 -8.90 25.88
CA PRO A 3 -8.50 -9.00 24.60
C PRO A 3 -9.51 -8.65 23.51
N ARG A 4 -9.31 -7.52 22.83
CA ARG A 4 -10.02 -7.25 21.58
C ARG A 4 -9.60 -8.33 20.58
N LEU A 5 -10.58 -8.87 19.84
CA LEU A 5 -10.33 -9.85 18.79
C LEU A 5 -9.26 -9.33 17.82
N PRO A 6 -8.42 -10.21 17.25
CA PRO A 6 -7.40 -9.80 16.30
C PRO A 6 -8.05 -9.21 15.05
N ILE A 7 -7.46 -8.12 14.55
CA ILE A 7 -7.87 -7.46 13.30
C ILE A 7 -7.16 -8.16 12.16
N ARG A 8 -7.88 -8.50 11.08
CA ARG A 8 -7.27 -9.09 9.89
C ARG A 8 -6.95 -8.03 8.86
N VAL A 9 -5.71 -8.04 8.36
CA VAL A 9 -5.25 -7.18 7.27
C VAL A 9 -4.73 -8.06 6.13
N PHE A 10 -5.03 -7.66 4.90
CA PHE A 10 -4.53 -8.27 3.68
C PHE A 10 -3.51 -7.32 3.03
N VAL A 11 -2.27 -7.79 2.88
CA VAL A 11 -1.18 -7.04 2.26
C VAL A 11 -0.85 -7.63 0.89
N TYR A 12 -0.77 -6.78 -0.13
CA TYR A 12 -0.55 -7.20 -1.53
C TYR A 12 0.73 -6.62 -2.14
N GLY A 13 1.30 -5.59 -1.52
CA GLY A 13 2.38 -4.78 -2.09
C GLY A 13 3.68 -4.95 -1.31
N THR A 14 4.32 -3.82 -1.02
CA THR A 14 5.65 -3.78 -0.40
C THR A 14 5.75 -4.40 0.99
N LEU A 15 4.62 -4.60 1.68
CA LEU A 15 4.55 -5.21 3.01
C LEU A 15 4.58 -6.75 3.00
N LYS A 16 4.41 -7.40 1.84
CA LYS A 16 4.48 -8.87 1.75
C LYS A 16 5.87 -9.37 2.12
N ARG A 17 5.99 -10.62 2.59
CA ARG A 17 7.29 -11.27 2.80
C ARG A 17 8.12 -11.25 1.51
N GLY A 18 9.41 -10.93 1.63
CA GLY A 18 10.33 -10.80 0.50
C GLY A 18 10.29 -9.45 -0.20
N GLU A 19 9.35 -8.56 0.15
CA GLU A 19 9.24 -7.22 -0.42
C GLU A 19 9.91 -6.14 0.46
N PRO A 20 10.22 -4.95 -0.09
CA PRO A 20 11.09 -3.96 0.56
C PRO A 20 10.63 -3.45 1.94
N ASN A 21 9.34 -3.55 2.26
CA ASN A 21 8.78 -3.05 3.53
C ASN A 21 8.28 -4.19 4.45
N ALA A 22 8.61 -5.46 4.15
CA ALA A 22 8.19 -6.61 4.94
C ALA A 22 8.56 -6.50 6.42
N ASN A 23 9.72 -5.89 6.70
CA ASN A 23 10.23 -5.70 8.05
C ASN A 23 9.30 -4.84 8.93
N VAL A 24 8.49 -3.95 8.35
CA VAL A 24 7.58 -3.09 9.15
C VAL A 24 6.63 -3.93 9.98
N LEU A 25 6.15 -5.06 9.47
CA LEU A 25 5.28 -5.96 10.24
C LEU A 25 6.01 -6.57 11.44
N THR A 26 7.30 -6.90 11.30
CA THR A 26 8.08 -7.65 12.29
C THR A 26 8.88 -6.78 13.27
N THR A 27 9.30 -5.57 12.88
CA THR A 27 10.24 -4.74 13.64
C THR A 27 9.58 -3.57 14.38
N THR A 28 8.34 -3.22 14.04
CA THR A 28 7.61 -2.15 14.72
C THR A 28 6.72 -2.67 15.85
N ASP A 29 6.26 -1.78 16.72
CA ASP A 29 5.41 -2.13 17.86
C ASP A 29 4.09 -2.82 17.46
N GLY A 30 3.48 -3.51 18.41
CA GLY A 30 2.21 -4.21 18.23
C GLY A 30 2.38 -5.66 17.75
N GLN A 31 1.37 -6.47 18.06
CA GLN A 31 1.32 -7.88 17.73
C GLN A 31 0.96 -8.10 16.26
N HIS A 32 1.56 -9.12 15.66
CA HIS A 32 1.22 -9.61 14.34
C HIS A 32 1.33 -11.14 14.30
N ARG A 33 0.53 -11.78 13.45
CA ARG A 33 0.56 -13.22 13.19
C ARG A 33 0.21 -13.47 11.73
N PHE A 34 1.11 -14.13 11.01
CA PHE A 34 0.84 -14.59 9.65
C PHE A 34 -0.21 -15.70 9.68
N ILE A 35 -1.26 -15.58 8.85
CA ILE A 35 -2.36 -16.55 8.76
C ILE A 35 -2.22 -17.40 7.52
N GLY A 36 -1.83 -16.80 6.39
CA GLY A 36 -1.66 -17.52 5.14
C GLY A 36 -1.73 -16.59 3.93
N GLU A 37 -1.43 -17.18 2.78
CA GLU A 37 -1.62 -16.54 1.48
C GLU A 37 -3.07 -16.63 1.02
N GLY A 38 -3.46 -15.67 0.20
CA GLY A 38 -4.78 -15.63 -0.41
C GLY A 38 -4.85 -14.64 -1.55
N ARG A 39 -6.04 -14.46 -2.11
CA ARG A 39 -6.32 -13.47 -3.13
C ARG A 39 -7.64 -12.76 -2.91
N THR A 40 -7.76 -11.53 -3.37
CA THR A 40 -9.04 -10.83 -3.37
C THR A 40 -10.07 -11.64 -4.14
N LYS A 41 -11.30 -11.75 -3.62
CA LYS A 41 -12.39 -12.44 -4.30
C LYS A 41 -12.83 -11.65 -5.54
N VAL A 42 -12.91 -10.33 -5.38
CA VAL A 42 -13.20 -9.37 -6.46
C VAL A 42 -11.90 -8.97 -7.15
N PRO A 43 -11.87 -8.88 -8.50
CA PRO A 43 -10.72 -8.35 -9.22
C PRO A 43 -10.49 -6.85 -8.95
N TYR A 44 -9.24 -6.43 -8.88
CA TYR A 44 -8.83 -5.04 -8.85
C TYR A 44 -7.66 -4.76 -9.81
N PRO A 45 -7.48 -3.51 -10.26
CA PRO A 45 -6.27 -3.09 -10.96
C PRO A 45 -5.14 -2.92 -9.95
N LEU A 46 -4.14 -3.80 -10.02
CA LEU A 46 -2.85 -3.61 -9.36
C LEU A 46 -1.83 -3.18 -10.41
N ILE A 47 -1.23 -2.01 -10.19
CA ILE A 47 -0.26 -1.38 -11.09
C ILE A 47 0.95 -0.86 -10.31
N VAL A 48 2.07 -0.66 -11.00
CA VAL A 48 3.22 0.09 -10.49
C VAL A 48 3.33 1.41 -11.25
N ALA A 49 3.30 2.53 -10.52
CA ALA A 49 3.30 3.88 -11.08
C ALA A 49 4.12 4.87 -10.23
N SER A 50 4.05 6.17 -10.55
CA SER A 50 4.83 7.29 -10.00
C SER A 50 6.33 7.26 -10.31
N LYS A 51 7.03 8.36 -10.00
CA LYS A 51 8.50 8.46 -10.04
C LYS A 51 9.19 7.36 -9.22
N TYR A 52 8.51 6.83 -8.20
CA TYR A 52 9.10 5.96 -7.19
C TYR A 52 8.69 4.50 -7.29
N ASN A 53 8.03 4.10 -8.39
CA ASN A 53 7.60 2.73 -8.66
C ASN A 53 6.80 2.12 -7.49
N ILE A 54 5.83 2.88 -6.98
CA ILE A 54 4.96 2.46 -5.88
C ILE A 54 3.89 1.52 -6.46
N PRO A 55 3.64 0.35 -5.84
CA PRO A 55 2.50 -0.47 -6.20
C PRO A 55 1.21 0.13 -5.66
N PHE A 56 0.19 0.23 -6.52
CA PHE A 56 -1.14 0.70 -6.16
C PHE A 56 -2.18 -0.34 -6.54
N VAL A 57 -3.08 -0.67 -5.62
CA VAL A 57 -4.38 -1.25 -5.98
C VAL A 57 -5.39 -0.12 -6.04
N LEU A 58 -5.94 0.10 -7.24
CA LEU A 58 -6.96 1.12 -7.50
C LEU A 58 -8.33 0.59 -7.09
N ASN A 59 -9.15 1.41 -6.45
CA ASN A 59 -10.51 1.05 -6.03
C ASN A 59 -11.50 1.06 -7.22
N GLU A 60 -11.23 0.22 -8.22
CA GLU A 60 -12.10 -0.08 -9.36
C GLU A 60 -12.48 -1.58 -9.33
N PRO A 61 -13.38 -1.99 -8.41
CA PRO A 61 -13.75 -3.40 -8.26
C PRO A 61 -14.33 -3.97 -9.57
N GLY A 62 -13.91 -5.20 -9.90
CA GLY A 62 -14.31 -5.91 -11.11
C GLY A 62 -13.38 -5.70 -12.32
N LYS A 63 -12.40 -4.79 -12.23
CA LYS A 63 -11.38 -4.54 -13.25
C LYS A 63 -10.06 -5.20 -12.86
N GLY A 64 -9.24 -5.61 -13.82
CA GLY A 64 -7.93 -6.20 -13.54
C GLY A 64 -8.00 -7.67 -13.09
N HIS A 65 -7.37 -8.01 -11.98
CA HIS A 65 -7.16 -9.40 -11.55
C HIS A 65 -7.52 -9.61 -10.08
N GLN A 66 -7.75 -10.87 -9.69
CA GLN A 66 -7.74 -11.23 -8.27
C GLN A 66 -6.33 -11.04 -7.73
N ILE A 67 -6.18 -10.10 -6.80
CA ILE A 67 -4.87 -9.67 -6.30
C ILE A 67 -4.39 -10.65 -5.26
N GLN A 68 -3.19 -11.20 -5.45
CA GLN A 68 -2.53 -12.12 -4.55
C GLN A 68 -1.81 -11.36 -3.44
N GLY A 69 -1.83 -11.94 -2.25
CA GLY A 69 -1.23 -11.34 -1.08
C GLY A 69 -1.29 -12.24 0.14
N GLU A 70 -1.11 -11.62 1.30
CA GLU A 70 -0.92 -12.30 2.57
C GLU A 70 -1.89 -11.74 3.61
N VAL A 71 -2.52 -12.63 4.38
CA VAL A 71 -3.38 -12.25 5.49
C VAL A 71 -2.60 -12.35 6.80
N TYR A 72 -2.67 -11.27 7.58
CA TYR A 72 -2.13 -11.19 8.92
C TYR A 72 -3.24 -10.86 9.91
N GLU A 73 -3.14 -11.43 11.11
CA GLU A 73 -3.83 -10.93 12.28
C GLU A 73 -2.94 -9.97 13.03
N ILE A 74 -3.48 -8.82 13.42
CA ILE A 74 -2.75 -7.73 14.07
C ILE A 74 -3.57 -7.12 15.21
N ASP A 75 -2.91 -6.43 16.13
CA ASP A 75 -3.58 -5.63 17.16
C ASP A 75 -3.81 -4.18 16.69
N ASN A 76 -4.46 -3.38 17.55
CA ASN A 76 -4.75 -1.97 17.25
C ASN A 76 -3.48 -1.10 17.17
N VAL A 77 -2.41 -1.49 17.88
CA VAL A 77 -1.14 -0.76 17.86
C VAL A 77 -0.52 -0.91 16.47
N LYS A 78 -0.40 -2.15 15.98
CA LYS A 78 0.08 -2.46 14.64
C LYS A 78 -0.79 -1.83 13.56
N LEU A 79 -2.12 -1.84 13.74
CA LEU A 79 -3.04 -1.20 12.80
C LEU A 79 -2.74 0.30 12.64
N THR A 80 -2.48 1.00 13.74
CA THR A 80 -2.15 2.44 13.73
C THR A 80 -0.84 2.72 12.98
N ILE A 81 0.14 1.83 13.11
CA ILE A 81 1.42 1.93 12.39
C ILE A 81 1.21 1.73 10.89
N LEU A 82 0.41 0.74 10.49
CA LEU A 82 0.07 0.53 9.09
C LEU A 82 -0.74 1.71 8.51
N ASP A 83 -1.66 2.29 9.28
CA ASP A 83 -2.41 3.49 8.86
C ASP A 83 -1.46 4.67 8.58
N ALA A 84 -0.50 4.92 9.47
CA ALA A 84 0.49 5.97 9.28
C ALA A 84 1.39 5.70 8.07
N LEU A 85 1.82 4.45 7.88
CA LEU A 85 2.67 4.01 6.79
C LEU A 85 2.02 4.26 5.42
N GLU A 86 0.77 3.83 5.28
CA GLU A 86 -0.03 3.94 4.06
C GLU A 86 -0.68 5.33 3.92
N ALA A 87 -0.37 6.28 4.82
CA ALA A 87 -0.96 7.61 4.86
C ALA A 87 -2.49 7.56 4.75
N TYR A 88 -3.12 6.69 5.54
CA TYR A 88 -4.56 6.64 5.70
C TYR A 88 -5.05 7.84 6.55
N PRO A 89 -6.17 8.50 6.20
CA PRO A 89 -7.04 8.28 5.04
C PRO A 89 -6.80 9.28 3.90
N THR A 90 -5.55 9.70 3.64
CA THR A 90 -5.26 10.77 2.67
C THR A 90 -4.74 10.25 1.32
N LEU A 91 -3.88 9.23 1.33
CA LEU A 91 -3.38 8.58 0.11
C LEU A 91 -4.12 7.27 -0.17
N TYR A 92 -4.13 6.39 0.82
CA TYR A 92 -4.87 5.13 0.78
C TYR A 92 -6.08 5.18 1.70
N TRP A 93 -7.12 4.44 1.32
CA TRP A 93 -8.28 4.15 2.14
C TRP A 93 -8.28 2.67 2.49
N ARG A 94 -8.53 2.37 3.75
CA ARG A 94 -8.78 1.03 4.21
C ARG A 94 -10.26 0.66 4.04
N GLN A 95 -10.55 -0.51 3.48
CA GLN A 95 -11.88 -1.13 3.50
C GLN A 95 -11.81 -2.64 3.70
N GLU A 96 -12.89 -3.27 4.15
CA GLU A 96 -12.95 -4.72 4.31
C GLU A 96 -13.26 -5.39 2.97
N GLU A 97 -12.47 -6.40 2.61
CA GLU A 97 -12.68 -7.21 1.41
C GLU A 97 -12.74 -8.70 1.75
N LYS A 98 -13.44 -9.45 0.89
CA LYS A 98 -13.41 -10.91 0.94
C LYS A 98 -12.13 -11.43 0.31
N ILE A 99 -11.40 -12.23 1.07
CA ILE A 99 -10.15 -12.88 0.64
C ILE A 99 -10.41 -14.38 0.54
N LEU A 100 -10.13 -14.94 -0.64
CA LEU A 100 -10.07 -16.38 -0.86
C LEU A 100 -8.68 -16.89 -0.48
N MET A 101 -8.60 -17.60 0.63
CA MET A 101 -7.35 -18.17 1.17
C MET A 101 -6.90 -19.37 0.32
N SER A 102 -5.60 -19.69 0.32
CA SER A 102 -5.05 -20.82 -0.44
C SER A 102 -5.61 -22.20 -0.03
N ASN A 103 -6.17 -22.33 1.18
CA ASN A 103 -6.86 -23.52 1.64
C ASN A 103 -8.35 -23.58 1.22
N ASN A 104 -8.77 -22.74 0.26
CA ASN A 104 -10.14 -22.59 -0.24
C ASN A 104 -11.17 -22.10 0.80
N THR A 105 -10.72 -21.58 1.94
CA THR A 105 -11.61 -20.87 2.89
C THR A 105 -11.74 -19.40 2.52
N GLU A 106 -12.83 -18.77 2.93
CA GLU A 106 -13.02 -17.32 2.78
C GLU A 106 -12.82 -16.63 4.13
N THR A 107 -12.11 -15.51 4.11
CA THR A 107 -12.02 -14.61 5.27
C THR A 107 -12.34 -13.17 4.86
N THR A 108 -12.58 -12.32 5.84
CA THR A 108 -12.72 -10.88 5.64
C THR A 108 -11.51 -10.20 6.26
N ALA A 109 -10.87 -9.32 5.50
CA ALA A 109 -9.68 -8.62 5.94
C ALA A 109 -9.68 -7.19 5.39
N TRP A 110 -9.07 -6.29 6.15
CA TRP A 110 -8.84 -4.93 5.72
C TRP A 110 -7.76 -4.86 4.64
N ILE A 111 -7.99 -4.09 3.58
CA ILE A 111 -7.03 -3.82 2.51
C ILE A 111 -6.90 -2.30 2.32
N TYR A 112 -5.71 -1.82 1.97
CA TYR A 112 -5.46 -0.41 1.62
C TYR A 112 -5.59 -0.22 0.11
N LEU A 113 -6.51 0.64 -0.32
CA LEU A 113 -6.82 0.89 -1.73
C LEU A 113 -6.72 2.38 -2.02
N MET A 114 -6.22 2.73 -3.21
CA MET A 114 -6.24 4.11 -3.65
C MET A 114 -7.61 4.45 -4.24
N ARG A 115 -8.19 5.59 -3.85
CA ARG A 115 -9.54 6.01 -4.29
C ARG A 115 -9.55 7.21 -5.24
N LYS A 116 -8.42 7.91 -5.37
CA LYS A 116 -8.24 9.06 -6.24
C LYS A 116 -6.91 8.94 -6.96
N TRP A 117 -6.89 9.14 -8.27
CA TRP A 117 -5.71 9.09 -9.11
C TRP A 117 -5.90 9.96 -10.36
N ARG A 118 -4.81 10.35 -11.02
CA ARG A 118 -4.84 11.08 -12.29
C ARG A 118 -5.53 10.24 -13.39
N PRO A 119 -6.37 10.82 -14.27
CA PRO A 119 -7.15 10.06 -15.25
C PRO A 119 -6.34 9.16 -16.19
N ASP A 120 -5.13 9.59 -16.52
CA ASP A 120 -4.17 8.95 -17.43
C ASP A 120 -3.17 8.04 -16.70
N ILE A 121 -3.42 7.66 -15.44
CA ILE A 121 -2.47 6.85 -14.65
C ILE A 121 -2.06 5.55 -15.37
N TYR A 122 -2.98 4.95 -16.13
CA TYR A 122 -2.75 3.71 -16.87
C TYR A 122 -1.78 3.86 -18.04
N GLU A 123 -1.64 5.07 -18.60
CA GLU A 123 -0.72 5.34 -19.71
C GLU A 123 0.75 5.37 -19.25
N HIS A 124 0.97 5.63 -17.96
CA HIS A 124 2.30 5.78 -17.36
C HIS A 124 2.62 4.69 -16.32
N ALA A 125 1.73 3.72 -16.15
CA ALA A 125 1.89 2.60 -15.24
C ALA A 125 2.37 1.33 -15.96
N THR A 126 2.75 0.33 -15.19
CA THR A 126 2.91 -1.03 -15.71
C THR A 126 1.56 -1.59 -16.19
N PRO A 127 1.57 -2.66 -17.02
CA PRO A 127 0.40 -3.52 -17.16
C PRO A 127 -0.15 -3.95 -15.80
N MET A 128 -1.46 -4.18 -15.74
CA MET A 128 -2.10 -4.72 -14.54
C MET A 128 -1.53 -6.11 -14.24
N MET A 129 -1.29 -6.38 -12.96
CA MET A 129 -0.73 -7.65 -12.51
C MET A 129 -1.59 -8.27 -11.42
N SER A 130 -1.51 -9.60 -11.25
CA SER A 130 -2.19 -10.28 -10.15
C SER A 130 -1.33 -10.39 -8.89
N ASN A 131 -0.01 -10.23 -9.01
CA ASN A 131 0.92 -10.38 -7.90
C ASN A 131 2.07 -9.39 -8.06
N TYR A 132 2.23 -8.49 -7.10
CA TYR A 132 3.33 -7.53 -7.11
C TYR A 132 4.64 -8.18 -6.70
N SER A 133 5.74 -7.81 -7.35
CA SER A 133 7.06 -7.91 -6.74
C SER A 133 7.95 -6.76 -7.17
N SER A 134 8.69 -6.16 -6.23
CA SER A 134 9.64 -5.08 -6.55
C SER A 134 10.63 -5.50 -7.62
N LYS A 135 11.07 -6.76 -7.61
CA LYS A 135 12.02 -7.32 -8.59
C LYS A 135 11.34 -8.10 -9.71
N GLY A 136 10.06 -7.83 -9.95
CA GLY A 136 9.28 -8.50 -10.99
C GLY A 136 9.66 -8.08 -12.40
N ASP A 137 9.16 -8.84 -13.37
CA ASP A 137 9.48 -8.71 -14.80
C ASP A 137 9.04 -7.36 -15.43
N HIS A 138 8.28 -6.55 -14.69
CA HIS A 138 7.91 -5.20 -15.12
C HIS A 138 9.08 -4.20 -15.09
N GLY A 139 10.23 -4.56 -14.51
CA GLY A 139 11.46 -3.75 -14.55
C GLY A 139 11.37 -2.42 -13.78
N ARG A 140 10.39 -2.28 -12.89
CA ARG A 140 10.15 -1.07 -12.09
C ARG A 140 10.39 -1.36 -10.62
N GLU A 141 11.66 -1.39 -10.23
CA GLU A 141 12.04 -1.66 -8.85
C GLU A 141 11.63 -0.52 -7.91
N TYR A 142 11.07 -0.89 -6.76
CA TYR A 142 10.59 0.05 -5.76
C TYR A 142 11.71 0.96 -5.27
N VAL A 143 11.47 2.27 -5.31
CA VAL A 143 12.37 3.24 -4.70
C VAL A 143 12.08 3.30 -3.20
N VAL A 144 13.07 2.94 -2.38
CA VAL A 144 12.94 2.89 -0.91
C VAL A 144 12.51 4.23 -0.31
N ARG A 145 11.71 4.15 0.75
CA ARG A 145 11.01 5.29 1.36
C ARG A 145 11.93 6.43 1.78
N TYR A 146 13.11 6.12 2.33
CA TYR A 146 14.07 7.13 2.74
C TYR A 146 14.57 8.00 1.57
N VAL A 147 14.85 7.39 0.42
CA VAL A 147 15.27 8.12 -0.79
C VAL A 147 14.15 9.03 -1.27
N ARG A 148 12.92 8.51 -1.32
CA ARG A 148 11.73 9.30 -1.68
C ARG A 148 11.49 10.48 -0.75
N ALA A 149 11.64 10.26 0.56
CA ALA A 149 11.43 11.29 1.57
C ALA A 149 12.44 12.42 1.40
N LYS A 150 13.70 12.09 1.08
CA LYS A 150 14.74 13.07 0.78
C LYS A 150 14.34 13.95 -0.41
N ASP A 151 13.99 13.35 -1.55
CA ASP A 151 13.53 14.07 -2.74
C ASP A 151 12.33 15.00 -2.45
N ILE A 152 11.32 14.52 -1.70
CA ILE A 152 10.13 15.33 -1.37
C ILE A 152 10.48 16.53 -0.47
N LEU A 153 11.40 16.34 0.48
CA LEU A 153 11.75 17.38 1.45
C LEU A 153 12.73 18.40 0.88
N GLU A 154 13.64 17.98 0.01
CA GLU A 154 14.71 18.80 -0.60
C GLU A 154 14.29 19.43 -1.94
N ASP A 155 13.64 18.68 -2.83
CA ASP A 155 13.29 19.13 -4.19
C ASP A 155 11.84 19.64 -4.31
N ASP A 156 11.12 19.78 -3.19
CA ASP A 156 9.71 20.20 -3.11
C ASP A 156 8.76 19.36 -4.00
N TYR A 157 9.09 18.09 -4.22
CA TYR A 157 8.28 17.19 -5.05
C TYR A 157 6.93 16.85 -4.40
N ASN A 158 5.85 17.08 -5.15
CA ASN A 158 4.49 16.83 -4.69
C ASN A 158 3.98 15.45 -5.13
N LEU A 159 4.28 14.43 -4.32
CA LEU A 159 3.85 13.05 -4.54
C LEU A 159 2.33 12.89 -4.68
N TYR A 160 1.55 13.63 -3.89
CA TYR A 160 0.10 13.57 -3.94
C TYR A 160 -0.43 14.09 -5.27
N ALA A 161 0.06 15.24 -5.73
CA ALA A 161 -0.32 15.77 -7.04
C ALA A 161 0.07 14.84 -8.20
N ASP A 162 1.28 14.26 -8.18
CA ASP A 162 1.73 13.30 -9.22
C ASP A 162 0.80 12.09 -9.35
N ILE A 163 0.33 11.57 -8.22
CA ILE A 163 -0.51 10.39 -8.18
C ILE A 163 -1.98 10.74 -8.44
N GLN A 164 -2.48 11.82 -7.81
CA GLN A 164 -3.90 12.18 -7.78
C GLN A 164 -4.34 13.09 -8.93
N GLY A 165 -3.39 13.69 -9.66
CA GLY A 165 -3.65 14.60 -10.77
C GLY A 165 -4.07 16.00 -10.33
N ASP A 166 -3.77 16.39 -9.10
CA ASP A 166 -3.98 17.76 -8.61
C ASP A 166 -2.88 18.70 -9.13
N ASP A 167 -3.07 20.01 -8.95
CA ASP A 167 -2.04 21.01 -9.26
C ASP A 167 -0.77 20.73 -8.42
N PRO A 168 0.42 20.52 -9.04
CA PRO A 168 1.67 20.35 -8.31
C PRO A 168 1.98 21.48 -7.32
N ALA A 169 1.47 22.70 -7.57
CA ALA A 169 1.61 23.86 -6.71
C ALA A 169 0.59 23.93 -5.56
N ASP A 170 -0.42 23.04 -5.53
CA ASP A 170 -1.47 23.06 -4.51
C ASP A 170 -0.89 22.89 -3.09
N PRO A 171 -1.15 23.83 -2.17
CA PRO A 171 -0.52 23.83 -0.85
C PRO A 171 -0.98 22.67 0.03
N LEU A 172 -2.19 22.14 -0.17
CA LEU A 172 -2.73 21.04 0.64
C LEU A 172 -2.05 19.72 0.30
N THR A 173 -1.92 19.41 -0.99
CA THR A 173 -1.23 18.21 -1.48
C THR A 173 0.28 18.28 -1.24
N LYS A 174 0.89 19.47 -1.31
CA LYS A 174 2.28 19.67 -0.86
C LYS A 174 2.46 19.37 0.62
N ALA A 175 1.58 19.90 1.48
CA ALA A 175 1.62 19.63 2.92
C ALA A 175 1.45 18.13 3.20
N ALA A 176 0.53 17.45 2.51
CA ALA A 176 0.32 16.00 2.63
C ALA A 176 1.55 15.19 2.15
N SER A 177 2.17 15.59 1.04
CA SER A 177 3.41 14.98 0.54
C SER A 177 4.55 15.11 1.54
N ARG A 178 4.76 16.31 2.09
CA ARG A 178 5.79 16.56 3.12
C ARG A 178 5.50 15.80 4.41
N ALA A 179 4.26 15.77 4.88
CA ALA A 179 3.86 15.00 6.06
C ALA A 179 4.13 13.51 5.88
N LYS A 180 3.81 12.96 4.70
CA LYS A 180 4.15 11.57 4.36
C LYS A 180 5.66 11.34 4.34
N ALA A 181 6.44 12.23 3.73
CA ALA A 181 7.89 12.12 3.70
C ALA A 181 8.50 12.11 5.11
N ILE A 182 8.06 12.99 6.00
CA ILE A 182 8.49 13.03 7.42
C ILE A 182 8.13 11.72 8.15
N ASN A 183 7.01 11.09 7.81
CA ASN A 183 6.68 9.79 8.40
C ASN A 183 7.55 8.66 7.83
N ASP A 184 7.82 8.70 6.52
CA ASP A 184 8.66 7.74 5.81
C ASP A 184 10.11 7.73 6.37
N THR A 185 10.61 8.83 6.97
CA THR A 185 11.93 8.85 7.65
C THR A 185 11.97 8.16 9.01
N LYS A 186 10.82 7.85 9.64
CA LYS A 186 10.78 7.23 10.98
C LYS A 186 11.01 5.72 10.98
N TYR A 187 10.84 5.10 9.82
CA TYR A 187 10.90 3.64 9.66
C TYR A 187 11.94 3.31 8.58
N PRO A 188 13.24 3.23 8.94
CA PRO A 188 14.27 2.88 7.98
C PRO A 188 14.00 1.49 7.39
N SER A 189 14.07 1.38 6.06
CA SER A 189 13.95 0.15 5.29
C SER A 189 15.07 -0.83 5.59
#